data_AF-A0A833GEF5-F1
#
_entry.id   AF-A0A833GEF5-F1
#
_cell.length_a   1.000
_cell.length_b   1.000
_cell.length_c   1.000
_cell.angle_alpha   90.00
_cell.angle_beta   90.00
_cell.angle_gamma   90.00
#
_symmetry.space_group_name_H-M   'P 1'
#
loop_
_entity.id
_entity.type
_entity.pdbx_description
1 polymer ?
#
loop_
_entity_poly.entity_id
_entity_poly.type
_entity_poly.pdbx_seq_one_letter_code
_entity_poly.pdbx_strand_id
1 'polypeptide(L)' 'MSEPEPCLSGAPAPRHRSVAVNVGGVTVGGGAPIVVQSMTNTDTADVEATARQVAALARAGSELVRITV' A
#
# COMPACT_ATOMS: atom_id res chain seq x y z
N MET A 1 44.18 10.22 7.08
CA MET A 1 43.13 10.14 6.05
C MET A 1 42.26 8.95 6.43
N SER A 2 41.17 9.23 7.15
CA SER A 2 40.15 8.22 7.46
C SER A 2 39.31 8.07 6.20
N GLU A 3 39.29 6.89 5.60
CA GLU A 3 38.42 6.65 4.45
C GLU A 3 36.94 6.79 4.86
N PRO A 4 36.06 7.31 3.99
CA PRO A 4 34.65 7.41 4.27
C PRO A 4 34.01 6.02 4.28
N GLU A 5 33.18 5.75 5.29
CA GLU A 5 32.40 4.52 5.43
C GLU A 5 31.62 4.22 4.13
N PRO A 6 31.61 2.97 3.64
CA PRO A 6 30.94 2.64 2.39
C PRO A 6 29.44 2.92 2.50
N CYS A 7 28.95 3.73 1.57
CA CYS A 7 27.53 4.03 1.40
C CYS A 7 26.73 2.73 1.38
N LEU A 8 25.79 2.61 2.32
CA LEU A 8 24.83 1.53 2.47
C LEU A 8 24.36 0.99 1.12
N SER A 9 24.67 -0.30 0.88
CA SER A 9 24.12 -1.13 -0.19
C SER A 9 22.64 -0.83 -0.40
N GLY A 10 22.23 -0.46 -1.63
CA GLY A 10 20.87 -0.04 -2.01
C GLY A 10 19.77 -1.10 -1.90
N ALA A 11 19.94 -2.11 -1.06
CA ALA A 11 18.90 -3.07 -0.71
C ALA A 11 17.95 -2.43 0.31
N PRO A 12 16.63 -2.60 0.15
CA PRO A 12 15.67 -2.12 1.15
C PRO A 12 15.95 -2.77 2.51
N ALA A 13 15.93 -1.95 3.56
CA ALA A 13 16.10 -2.41 4.93
C ALA A 13 15.05 -3.48 5.29
N PRO A 14 15.38 -4.43 6.18
CA PRO A 14 14.44 -5.45 6.62
C PRO A 14 13.21 -4.81 7.28
N ARG A 15 12.04 -5.42 7.05
CA ARG A 15 10.77 -4.90 7.58
C ARG A 15 10.73 -4.99 9.11
N HIS A 16 10.19 -3.94 9.73
CA HIS A 16 9.95 -3.90 11.17
C HIS A 16 8.95 -4.99 11.61
N ARG A 17 9.19 -5.63 12.77
CA ARG A 17 8.25 -6.60 13.34
C ARG A 17 7.00 -5.88 13.82
N SER A 18 5.87 -6.15 13.18
CA SER A 18 4.56 -5.58 13.54
C SER A 18 3.56 -6.67 13.89
N VAL A 19 2.47 -6.29 14.54
CA VAL A 19 1.30 -7.16 14.73
C VAL A 19 0.56 -7.29 13.41
N ALA A 20 0.13 -8.50 13.05
CA ALA A 20 -0.71 -8.72 11.86
C ALA A 20 -2.14 -8.20 12.11
N VAL A 21 -2.68 -7.47 11.13
CA VAL A 21 -4.06 -6.96 11.14
C VAL A 21 -4.76 -7.42 9.88
N ASN A 22 -6.00 -7.89 10.02
CA ASN A 22 -6.85 -8.28 8.90
C ASN A 22 -7.74 -7.11 8.47
N VAL A 23 -7.66 -6.72 7.19
CA VAL A 23 -8.51 -5.71 6.55
C VAL A 23 -9.30 -6.40 5.44
N GLY A 24 -10.55 -6.79 5.73
CA GLY A 24 -11.46 -7.35 4.72
C GLY A 24 -10.97 -8.64 4.03
N GLY A 25 -10.13 -9.44 4.70
CA GLY A 25 -9.49 -10.64 4.15
C GLY A 25 -8.02 -10.44 3.78
N VAL A 26 -7.53 -9.21 3.73
CA VAL A 26 -6.13 -8.88 3.42
C VAL A 26 -5.34 -8.72 4.73
N THR A 27 -4.26 -9.49 4.90
CA THR A 27 -3.42 -9.41 6.11
C THR A 27 -2.29 -8.42 5.90
N VAL A 28 -2.19 -7.41 6.78
CA VAL A 28 -1.16 -6.37 6.76
C VAL A 28 -0.27 -6.51 8.00
N GLY A 29 1.05 -6.52 7.80
CA GLY A 29 2.02 -6.65 8.89
C GLY A 29 2.27 -8.09 9.33
N GLY A 30 2.96 -8.28 10.46
CA GLY A 30 3.24 -9.63 11.00
C GLY A 30 4.07 -10.55 10.10
N GLY A 31 4.78 -10.01 9.11
CA GLY A 31 5.52 -10.79 8.13
C GLY A 31 4.74 -11.16 6.86
N ALA A 32 3.46 -10.82 6.76
CA ALA A 32 2.71 -10.92 5.50
C ALA A 32 3.34 -10.03 4.42
N PRO A 33 3.16 -10.31 3.11
CA PRO A 33 3.70 -9.49 2.01
C PRO A 33 3.36 -7.99 2.12
N ILE A 34 4.11 -7.15 1.39
CA ILE A 34 3.76 -5.72 1.29
C ILE A 34 2.53 -5.61 0.39
N VAL A 35 1.46 -5.03 0.92
CA VAL A 35 0.19 -4.84 0.24
C VAL A 35 0.18 -3.50 -0.49
N VAL A 36 -0.23 -3.49 -1.76
CA VAL A 36 -0.37 -2.26 -2.55
C VAL A 36 -1.72 -1.60 -2.28
N GLN A 37 -1.69 -0.33 -1.88
CA GLN A 37 -2.90 0.45 -1.62
C GLN A 37 -3.03 1.64 -2.58
N SER A 38 -4.26 2.10 -2.82
CA SER A 38 -4.56 3.29 -3.61
C SER A 38 -5.68 4.12 -2.98
N MET A 39 -5.91 5.33 -3.49
CA MET A 39 -6.98 6.23 -3.03
C MET A 39 -7.74 6.76 -4.24
N THR A 40 -9.07 6.84 -4.14
CA THR A 40 -9.91 7.47 -5.16
C THR A 40 -9.74 8.99 -5.12
N ASN A 41 -10.02 9.65 -6.26
CA ASN A 41 -10.02 11.11 -6.36
C ASN A 41 -11.32 11.65 -6.98
N THR A 42 -12.30 10.78 -7.19
CA THR A 42 -13.68 11.16 -7.56
C THR A 42 -14.38 11.84 -6.39
N ASP A 43 -15.40 12.65 -6.70
CA ASP A 43 -16.35 13.09 -5.69
C ASP A 43 -17.04 11.87 -5.10
N THR A 44 -16.91 11.66 -3.78
CA THR A 44 -17.49 10.51 -3.08
C THR A 44 -19.01 10.45 -3.24
N ALA A 45 -19.67 11.60 -3.44
CA ALA A 45 -21.11 11.63 -3.68
C ALA A 45 -21.50 10.99 -5.03
N ASP A 46 -20.57 10.95 -6.00
CA ASP A 46 -20.76 10.23 -7.26
C ASP A 46 -20.38 8.75 -7.10
N VAL A 47 -21.41 7.96 -6.80
CA VAL A 47 -21.29 6.52 -6.59
C VAL A 47 -20.77 5.80 -7.84
N GLU A 48 -21.21 6.19 -9.04
CA GLU A 48 -20.86 5.50 -10.28
C GLU A 48 -19.41 5.79 -10.70
N ALA A 49 -18.99 7.06 -10.62
CA ALA A 49 -17.60 7.42 -10.88
C ALA A 49 -16.66 6.73 -9.89
N THR A 50 -17.00 6.74 -8.60
CA THR A 50 -16.19 6.10 -7.55
C THR A 50 -16.10 4.59 -7.75
N ALA A 51 -17.20 3.90 -8.02
CA ALA A 51 -17.19 2.46 -8.27
C ALA A 51 -16.36 2.08 -9.51
N ARG A 52 -16.46 2.85 -10.59
CA ARG A 52 -15.64 2.63 -11.79
C ARG A 52 -14.16 2.83 -11.52
N GLN A 53 -13.79 3.85 -10.74
CA GLN A 53 -12.40 4.09 -10.37
C GLN A 53 -11.86 2.98 -9.47
N VAL A 54 -12.62 2.53 -8.46
CA VAL A 54 -12.24 1.39 -7.60
C VAL A 54 -11.97 0.15 -8.46
N ALA A 55 -12.86 -0.17 -9.40
CA ALA A 55 -12.69 -1.33 -10.28
C ALA A 55 -11.46 -1.19 -11.19
N ALA A 56 -11.13 0.03 -11.65
CA ALA A 56 -9.93 0.28 -12.42
C ALA A 56 -8.64 0.10 -11.58
N LEU A 57 -8.63 0.61 -10.35
CA LEU A 57 -7.51 0.45 -9.42
C LEU A 57 -7.28 -1.03 -9.06
N ALA A 58 -8.35 -1.79 -8.82
CA ALA A 58 -8.28 -3.22 -8.57
C ALA A 58 -7.67 -3.97 -9.77
N ARG A 59 -8.11 -3.66 -10.99
CA ARG A 59 -7.53 -4.25 -12.23
C ARG A 59 -6.06 -3.87 -12.44
N ALA A 60 -5.63 -2.71 -11.96
CA ALA A 60 -4.23 -2.29 -11.99
C ALA A 60 -3.35 -2.98 -10.92
N GLY A 61 -3.95 -3.81 -10.05
CA GLY A 61 -3.23 -4.55 -9.00
C GLY A 61 -3.29 -3.89 -7.62
N SER A 62 -4.19 -2.92 -7.41
CA SER A 62 -4.44 -2.39 -6.07
C SER A 62 -5.16 -3.43 -5.22
N GLU A 63 -4.59 -3.77 -4.07
CA GLU A 63 -5.17 -4.75 -3.14
C GLU A 63 -6.13 -4.08 -2.14
N LEU A 64 -5.95 -2.78 -1.88
CA LEU A 64 -6.81 -1.99 -0.99
C LEU A 64 -7.04 -0.59 -1.56
N VAL A 65 -8.30 -0.15 -1.59
CA VAL A 65 -8.67 1.19 -2.08
C VAL A 65 -9.30 2.00 -0.95
N ARG A 66 -8.80 3.22 -0.73
CA ARG A 66 -9.34 4.20 0.21
C ARG A 66 -10.24 5.20 -0.51
N ILE A 67 -11.30 5.62 0.17
CA ILE A 67 -12.28 6.59 -0.33
C ILE A 67 -12.41 7.70 0.73
N THR A 68 -12.45 8.96 0.31
CA THR A 68 -12.76 10.10 1.18
C THR A 68 -14.22 10.03 1.62
N VAL A 69 -14.57 10.48 2.82
CA VAL A 69 -15.98 10.50 3.31
C VAL A 69 -16.43 11.92 3.61
#